data_AF-A0A7V6W4W0-F1
#
_entry.id   AF-A0A7V6W4W0-F1
#
_cell.length_a   1.000
_cell.length_b   1.000
_cell.length_c   1.000
_cell.angle_alpha   90.00
_cell.angle_beta   90.00
_cell.angle_gamma   90.00
#
_symmetry.space_group_name_H-M   'P 1'
#
loop_
_entity.id
_entity.type
_entity.pdbx_description
1 polymer ?
#
loop_
_entity_poly.entity_id
_entity_poly.type
_entity_poly.pdbx_seq_one_letter_code
_entity_poly.pdbx_strand_id
1 'polypeptide(L)' 'GVKEIAALGETFDPNLHEAVLHIEDDAYGVQEVAEVLQKGYIRGDKVLRYSIVKVAN' A
#
# COMPACT_ATOMS: atom_id res chain seq x y z
N GLY A 1 2.36 -0.55 -21.07
CA GLY A 1 3.24 -1.12 -20.03
C GLY A 1 2.49 -1.18 -18.71
N VAL A 2 2.73 -2.22 -17.93
CA VAL A 2 2.22 -2.35 -16.54
C VAL A 2 3.35 -1.92 -15.61
N LYS A 3 3.03 -1.15 -14.57
CA LYS A 3 3.95 -0.72 -13.53
C LYS A 3 3.49 -1.27 -12.18
N GLU A 4 4.44 -1.61 -11.32
CA GLU A 4 4.16 -1.97 -9.93
C GLU A 4 3.82 -0.71 -9.13
N ILE A 5 2.87 -0.82 -8.21
CA ILE A 5 2.55 0.24 -7.25
C ILE A 5 3.55 0.12 -6.09
N ALA A 6 4.37 1.15 -5.90
CA ALA A 6 5.25 1.24 -4.74
C ALA A 6 4.40 1.56 -3.52
N ALA A 7 4.41 0.66 -2.54
CA ALA A 7 3.58 0.80 -1.35
C ALA A 7 4.38 0.71 -0.04
N LEU A 8 5.45 -0.10 0.04
CA LEU A 8 6.22 -0.27 1.28
C LEU A 8 6.90 1.03 1.72
N GLY A 9 6.65 1.47 2.95
CA GLY A 9 7.18 2.73 3.50
C GLY A 9 6.55 4.00 2.91
N GLU A 10 5.56 3.86 2.02
CA GLU A 10 4.77 4.99 1.52
C GLU A 10 3.54 5.19 2.40
N THR A 11 2.94 6.39 2.31
CA THR A 11 1.66 6.66 2.94
C THR A 11 0.56 5.82 2.29
N PHE A 12 -0.32 5.26 3.12
CA PHE A 12 -1.47 4.50 2.65
C PHE A 12 -2.43 5.39 1.84
N ASP A 13 -2.68 5.01 0.58
CA ASP A 13 -3.69 5.62 -0.28
C ASP A 13 -4.77 4.58 -0.64
N PRO A 14 -6.04 4.74 -0.22
CA PRO A 14 -7.12 3.82 -0.55
C PRO A 14 -7.42 3.73 -2.05
N ASN A 15 -6.95 4.66 -2.88
CA ASN A 15 -7.08 4.60 -4.34
C ASN A 15 -6.02 3.73 -5.01
N LEU A 16 -4.99 3.29 -4.27
CA LEU A 16 -3.89 2.49 -4.80
C LEU A 16 -3.66 1.22 -3.97
N HIS A 17 -4.03 1.26 -2.69
CA HIS A 17 -3.74 0.26 -1.68
C HIS A 17 -5.03 -0.22 -1.01
N GLU A 18 -5.03 -1.47 -0.58
CA GLU A 18 -6.08 -2.10 0.21
C GLU A 18 -5.48 -2.53 1.55
N ALA A 19 -5.82 -1.82 2.62
CA ALA A 19 -5.34 -2.12 3.97
C ALA A 19 -6.20 -3.24 4.57
N VAL A 20 -5.61 -4.41 4.77
CA VAL A 20 -6.29 -5.56 5.38
C VAL A 20 -6.02 -5.70 6.87
N LEU A 21 -4.97 -5.03 7.38
CA LEU A 21 -4.53 -5.08 8.77
C LEU A 21 -3.99 -3.71 9.17
N HIS A 22 -4.28 -3.32 10.41
CA HIS A 22 -3.69 -2.16 11.06
C HIS A 22 -2.85 -2.64 12.23
N ILE A 23 -1.62 -2.13 12.37
CA ILE A 23 -0.73 -2.43 13.49
C ILE A 23 -0.44 -1.15 14.27
N GLU A 24 -0.25 -1.27 15.58
CA GLU A 24 0.24 -0.17 16.41
C GLU A 24 1.76 -0.36 16.54
N ASP A 25 2.53 0.47 15.84
CA ASP A 25 3.98 0.39 15.84
C ASP A 25 4.58 1.80 15.69
N ASP A 26 5.16 2.29 16.80
CA ASP A 26 5.80 3.61 16.89
C ASP A 26 7.05 3.75 15.98
N ALA A 27 7.52 2.66 15.37
CA ALA A 27 8.64 2.70 14.43
C ALA A 27 8.24 3.23 13.03
N TYR A 28 6.96 3.24 12.69
CA TYR A 28 6.44 3.66 11.39
C TYR A 28 5.72 5.01 11.49
N GLY A 29 5.66 5.74 10.36
CA GLY A 29 4.87 6.96 10.28
C GLY A 29 3.35 6.72 10.40
N VAL A 30 2.62 7.78 10.75
CA VAL A 30 1.15 7.77 10.81
C VAL A 30 0.60 7.40 9.43
N GLN A 31 -0.22 6.34 9.37
CA GLN A 31 -0.77 5.78 8.13
C GLN A 31 0.29 5.31 7.12
N GLU A 32 1.49 4.96 7.58
CA GLU A 32 2.53 4.39 6.73
C GLU A 32 2.30 2.90 6.49
N VAL A 33 2.58 2.44 5.27
CA VAL A 33 2.53 1.02 4.94
C VAL A 33 3.73 0.31 5.54
N ALA A 34 3.49 -0.44 6.61
CA ALA A 34 4.48 -1.25 7.29
C ALA A 34 4.87 -2.50 6.49
N GLU A 35 3.94 -3.09 5.74
CA GLU A 35 4.21 -4.32 4.98
C GLU A 35 3.33 -4.44 3.74
N VAL A 36 3.89 -4.94 2.64
CA VAL A 36 3.15 -5.26 1.41
C VAL A 36 2.97 -6.77 1.32
N LEU A 37 1.76 -7.24 1.60
CA LEU A 37 1.37 -8.64 1.48
C LEU A 37 1.23 -9.06 0.02
N GLN A 38 0.81 -8.12 -0.83
CA GLN A 38 0.63 -8.37 -2.24
C GLN A 38 0.87 -7.12 -3.07
N LYS A 39 1.73 -7.26 -4.07
CA LYS A 39 2.06 -6.20 -5.01
C LYS A 39 0.84 -5.76 -5.82
N GLY A 40 0.63 -4.46 -5.88
CA GLY A 40 -0.37 -3.80 -6.72
C GLY A 40 0.22 -3.46 -8.09
N TYR A 41 -0.63 -3.26 -9.08
CA TYR A 41 -0.21 -2.93 -10.44
C TYR A 41 -1.12 -1.87 -11.06
N ILE A 42 -0.51 -0.95 -11.80
CA ILE A 42 -1.16 0.14 -12.52
C ILE A 42 -0.75 0.12 -14.00
N ARG A 43 -1.66 0.52 -14.89
CA ARG A 43 -1.40 0.68 -16.32
C ARG A 43 -1.96 2.01 -16.79
N GLY A 44 -1.07 2.96 -17.08
CA GLY A 44 -1.47 4.35 -17.31
C GLY A 44 -2.08 4.89 -16.02
N ASP A 45 -3.31 5.40 -16.12
CA ASP A 45 -4.04 5.96 -14.97
C ASP A 45 -5.02 4.95 -14.35
N LYS A 46 -5.05 3.71 -14.85
CA LYS A 46 -5.96 2.66 -14.38
C LYS A 46 -5.25 1.69 -13.46
N VAL A 47 -5.74 1.60 -12.22
CA VAL A 47 -5.36 0.53 -11.29
C VAL A 47 -5.88 -0.80 -11.82
N LEU A 48 -4.97 -1.73 -12.07
CA LEU A 48 -5.32 -3.09 -12.46
C LEU A 48 -5.58 -3.95 -11.23
N ARG A 49 -4.85 -3.67 -10.15
CA ARG A 49 -4.96 -4.35 -8.88
C ARG A 49 -4.39 -3.47 -7.78
N TYR A 50 -5.15 -3.27 -6.70
CA TYR A 50 -4.66 -2.61 -5.50
C TYR A 50 -3.59 -3.46 -4.82
N SER A 51 -2.60 -2.83 -4.20
CA SER A 51 -1.64 -3.56 -3.35
C SER A 51 -2.29 -3.87 -2.01
N ILE A 52 -2.22 -5.12 -1.58
CA ILE A 52 -2.70 -5.50 -0.25
C ILE A 52 -1.59 -5.20 0.75
N VAL A 53 -1.91 -4.39 1.74
CA VAL A 53 -0.92 -3.84 2.67
C VAL A 53 -1.37 -3.95 4.13
N LYS A 54 -0.39 -3.91 5.03
CA LYS A 54 -0.58 -3.63 6.45
C LYS A 54 -0.15 -2.20 6.73
N VAL A 55 -0.96 -1.46 7.48
CA VAL A 55 -0.73 -0.04 7.76
C VAL A 55 -0.46 0.15 9.23
N ALA A 56 0.51 0.99 9.58
CA ALA A 56 0.74 1.41 10.95
C ALA A 56 -0.21 2.55 11.34
N ASN A 57 -0.75 2.50 12.55
CA ASN A 57 -1.71 3.47 13.09
C ASN A 57 -1.02 4.61 13.82
#